data_AF-A0A093PSK0-F1
#
_entry.id   AF-A0A093PSK0-F1
#
_cell.length_a   1.000
_cell.length_b   1.000
_cell.length_c   1.000
_cell.angle_alpha   90.00
_cell.angle_beta   90.00
_cell.angle_gamma   90.00
#
_symmetry.space_group_name_H-M   'P 1'
#
loop_
_entity.id
_entity.type
_entity.pdbx_description
1 polymer ?
#
loop_
_entity_poly.entity_id
_entity_poly.type
_entity_poly.pdbx_seq_one_letter_code
_entity_poly.pdbx_strand_id
1 'polypeptide(L)'
;MKWLSVLPQQCLLLMTCLVMALEAVPIDIDKTKVKGEGHVEGEKVENPDTGLYYDEYLRQVIDVLETDKHFREKLQTADIEEIKSGKLSRELDLVSHHVRTRLDELKRQEVARLRMLIKAKMDSVQDTGIDHQALLKQFEHLNHQNPDTFEPKDLDMLIKAATSDLENYDKTRHEEFKKYEMMKEHERREYLKTLDEEKRKREESKFEEMKKKHGDHPKVHHPGSKDQLKEVWEEADGLDPNEFDPKTFFKLHDVNNDGFLDEQELEALFTKELEKVYDPKNEEDDMVEMEEERLRMREHVMNEVDINKDRLVTLEEFLRATEKKEFLEPDSWETLDQQQLFTEDELKEFENHISQQEDELRKKAEELQKQKEELQRQHDQLQAQKQELQQVVKQMEQKKLQQGNPPAGPAGELKFQPPGEHKVGDAAKHPAGGDQPLPPGHVQEPAVRTDQVHP
;
A
#
# COMPACT_ATOMS: atom_id res chain seq x y z
N MET A 1 2.86 -70.57 -37.75
CA MET A 1 1.46 -70.77 -37.32
C MET A 1 1.30 -70.48 -35.82
N LYS A 2 1.48 -69.24 -35.34
CA LYS A 2 1.17 -68.80 -33.95
C LYS A 2 0.95 -67.28 -33.86
N TRP A 3 0.30 -66.68 -34.85
CA TRP A 3 0.08 -65.21 -34.93
C TRP A 3 -1.39 -64.85 -35.17
N LEU A 4 -2.31 -65.65 -34.65
CA LEU A 4 -3.76 -65.43 -34.80
C LEU A 4 -4.55 -65.59 -33.48
N SER A 5 -3.86 -65.70 -32.34
CA SER A 5 -4.49 -65.97 -31.04
C SER A 5 -4.24 -64.90 -29.96
N VAL A 6 -3.59 -63.78 -30.27
CA VAL A 6 -3.27 -62.72 -29.27
C VAL A 6 -4.26 -61.54 -29.32
N LEU A 7 -4.88 -61.27 -30.47
CA LEU A 7 -5.87 -60.19 -30.64
C LEU A 7 -7.21 -60.38 -29.90
N PRO A 8 -7.84 -61.57 -29.82
CA PRO A 8 -9.13 -61.69 -29.15
C PRO A 8 -9.03 -61.58 -27.62
N GLN A 9 -7.84 -61.83 -27.06
CA GLN A 9 -7.62 -61.85 -25.60
C GLN A 9 -7.44 -60.44 -25.02
N GLN A 10 -6.94 -59.49 -25.82
CA GLN A 10 -6.83 -58.08 -25.43
C GLN A 10 -8.16 -57.33 -25.56
N CYS A 11 -9.01 -57.67 -26.53
CA CYS A 11 -10.36 -57.10 -26.65
C CYS A 11 -11.30 -57.57 -25.51
N LEU A 12 -11.15 -58.79 -25.02
CA LEU A 12 -11.90 -59.31 -23.87
C LEU A 12 -11.57 -58.54 -22.57
N LEU A 13 -10.28 -58.24 -22.32
CA LEU A 13 -9.85 -57.48 -21.15
C LEU A 13 -10.35 -56.02 -21.16
N LEU A 14 -10.30 -55.36 -22.32
CA LEU A 14 -10.82 -53.99 -22.49
C LEU A 14 -12.33 -53.90 -22.33
N MET A 15 -13.09 -54.89 -22.83
CA MET A 15 -14.54 -54.95 -22.63
C MET A 15 -14.92 -55.25 -21.17
N THR A 16 -14.16 -56.08 -20.44
CA THR A 16 -14.42 -56.31 -19.00
C THR A 16 -14.15 -55.08 -18.12
N CYS A 17 -13.15 -54.26 -18.47
CA CYS A 17 -12.90 -53.00 -17.75
C CYS A 17 -13.99 -51.95 -18.01
N LEU A 18 -14.57 -51.91 -19.20
CA LEU A 18 -15.64 -50.97 -19.54
C LEU A 18 -16.99 -51.36 -18.89
N VAL A 19 -17.25 -52.64 -18.68
CA VAL A 19 -18.48 -53.13 -18.01
C VAL A 19 -18.41 -52.91 -16.48
N MET A 20 -17.22 -52.99 -15.86
CA MET A 20 -17.05 -52.69 -14.43
C MET A 20 -17.23 -51.20 -14.09
N ALA A 21 -17.14 -50.30 -15.07
CA ALA A 21 -17.35 -48.86 -14.88
C ALA A 21 -18.83 -48.43 -14.98
N LEU A 22 -19.74 -49.33 -15.42
CA LEU A 22 -21.15 -49.02 -15.65
C LEU A 22 -22.12 -49.63 -14.60
N GLU A 23 -21.61 -50.43 -13.64
CA GLU A 23 -22.40 -51.00 -12.54
C GLU A 23 -22.02 -50.46 -11.14
N ALA A 24 -21.39 -49.28 -11.07
CA ALA A 24 -21.22 -48.59 -9.78
C ALA A 24 -22.55 -47.93 -9.36
N VAL A 25 -23.35 -48.65 -8.59
CA VAL A 25 -24.57 -48.18 -7.93
C VAL A 25 -24.25 -47.00 -7.00
N PRO A 26 -25.06 -45.92 -6.97
CA PRO A 26 -24.85 -44.82 -6.03
C PRO A 26 -25.04 -45.31 -4.59
N ILE A 27 -24.05 -45.06 -3.75
CA ILE A 27 -24.09 -45.37 -2.31
C ILE A 27 -25.09 -44.41 -1.66
N ASP A 28 -26.21 -44.97 -1.22
CA ASP A 28 -27.20 -44.32 -0.36
C ASP A 28 -26.61 -44.17 1.05
N ILE A 29 -26.42 -42.93 1.51
CA ILE A 29 -25.83 -42.65 2.82
C ILE A 29 -26.96 -42.64 3.86
N ASP A 30 -27.04 -43.74 4.60
CA ASP A 30 -27.95 -43.95 5.72
C ASP A 30 -27.77 -42.86 6.80
N LYS A 31 -28.80 -42.04 6.98
CA LYS A 31 -28.92 -41.05 8.07
C LYS A 31 -29.26 -41.78 9.36
N THR A 32 -28.27 -42.20 10.17
CA THR A 32 -28.38 -42.30 11.64
C THR A 32 -27.08 -42.73 12.35
N LYS A 33 -26.22 -41.77 12.75
CA LYS A 33 -25.63 -41.70 14.12
C LYS A 33 -24.66 -40.53 14.28
N VAL A 34 -24.73 -39.92 15.46
CA VAL A 34 -24.11 -38.65 15.86
C VAL A 34 -22.81 -38.86 16.65
N LYS A 35 -21.91 -37.87 16.49
CA LYS A 35 -20.78 -37.40 17.33
C LYS A 35 -19.45 -38.18 17.36
N GLY A 36 -18.48 -37.61 16.65
CA GLY A 36 -17.10 -37.43 17.11
C GLY A 36 -16.66 -36.03 16.65
N GLU A 37 -16.35 -35.16 17.60
CA GLU A 37 -16.02 -33.74 17.39
C GLU A 37 -14.71 -33.60 16.59
N GLY A 38 -14.82 -33.12 15.35
CA GLY A 38 -13.72 -32.67 14.52
C GLY A 38 -13.71 -31.14 14.53
N HIS A 39 -12.56 -30.58 14.89
CA HIS A 39 -12.23 -29.17 14.87
C HIS A 39 -12.66 -28.53 13.53
N VAL A 40 -13.63 -27.63 13.59
CA VAL A 40 -13.99 -26.78 12.46
C VAL A 40 -12.86 -25.75 12.36
N GLU A 41 -11.98 -25.91 11.37
CA GLU A 41 -11.22 -24.78 10.84
C GLU A 41 -12.25 -23.76 10.40
N GLY A 42 -12.29 -22.61 11.08
CA GLY A 42 -13.21 -21.53 10.74
C GLY A 42 -12.98 -21.14 9.29
N GLU A 43 -14.06 -21.11 8.51
CA GLU A 43 -14.09 -20.38 7.25
C GLU A 43 -13.50 -18.99 7.51
N LYS A 44 -12.43 -18.64 6.79
CA LYS A 44 -11.98 -17.25 6.72
C LYS A 44 -13.13 -16.49 6.05
N VAL A 45 -13.90 -15.77 6.85
CA VAL A 45 -14.75 -14.69 6.36
C VAL A 45 -13.79 -13.72 5.67
N GLU A 46 -13.89 -13.57 4.36
CA GLU A 46 -13.22 -12.49 3.65
C GLU A 46 -13.93 -11.20 4.05
N ASN A 47 -13.45 -10.57 5.12
CA ASN A 47 -13.98 -9.28 5.56
C ASN A 47 -13.70 -8.21 4.47
N PRO A 48 -14.59 -7.23 4.26
CA PRO A 48 -14.49 -6.23 3.18
C PRO A 48 -13.37 -5.21 3.41
N ASP A 49 -12.34 -5.19 2.54
CA ASP A 49 -11.17 -4.27 2.63
C ASP A 49 -11.62 -2.83 2.93
N THR A 50 -11.19 -2.28 4.08
CA THR A 50 -11.63 -0.95 4.53
C THR A 50 -10.99 0.20 3.75
N GLY A 51 -10.05 -0.10 2.83
CA GLY A 51 -9.32 0.92 2.06
C GLY A 51 -8.20 1.62 2.83
N LEU A 52 -7.99 1.27 4.10
CA LEU A 52 -6.91 1.80 4.94
C LEU A 52 -5.57 1.09 4.64
N TYR A 53 -4.47 1.83 4.57
CA TYR A 53 -3.13 1.25 4.32
C TYR A 53 -2.59 0.36 5.47
N TYR A 54 -3.31 0.31 6.59
CA TYR A 54 -3.07 -0.54 7.77
C TYR A 54 -4.28 -1.42 8.09
N ASP A 55 -5.22 -1.60 7.16
CA ASP A 55 -6.39 -2.47 7.30
C ASP A 55 -6.01 -3.88 7.78
N GLU A 56 -4.98 -4.48 7.18
CA GLU A 56 -4.50 -5.81 7.58
C GLU A 56 -4.09 -5.86 9.06
N TYR A 57 -3.39 -4.84 9.55
CA TYR A 57 -2.99 -4.75 10.95
C TYR A 57 -4.20 -4.54 11.87
N LEU A 58 -5.13 -3.66 11.48
CA LEU A 58 -6.38 -3.41 12.21
C LEU A 58 -7.16 -4.72 12.39
N ARG A 59 -7.35 -5.48 11.31
CA ARG A 59 -8.05 -6.77 11.33
C ARG A 59 -7.36 -7.81 12.16
N GLN A 60 -6.04 -7.99 11.99
CA GLN A 60 -5.29 -8.95 12.79
C GLN A 60 -5.38 -8.64 14.29
N VAL A 61 -5.40 -7.36 14.67
CA VAL A 61 -5.62 -6.94 16.05
C VAL A 61 -7.03 -7.31 16.51
N ILE A 62 -8.07 -7.01 15.72
CA ILE A 62 -9.47 -7.36 16.02
C ILE A 62 -9.63 -8.87 16.16
N ASP A 63 -9.17 -9.67 15.19
CA ASP A 63 -9.24 -11.14 15.20
C ASP A 63 -8.64 -11.72 16.49
N VAL A 64 -7.47 -11.20 16.90
CA VAL A 64 -6.78 -11.64 18.11
C VAL A 64 -7.56 -11.24 19.36
N LEU A 65 -8.10 -10.03 19.41
CA LEU A 65 -8.94 -9.56 20.52
C LEU A 65 -10.24 -10.37 20.63
N GLU A 66 -10.86 -10.73 19.52
CA GLU A 66 -12.08 -11.53 19.50
C GLU A 66 -11.86 -12.95 20.00
N THR A 67 -10.64 -13.50 19.97
CA THR A 67 -10.37 -14.81 20.58
C THR A 67 -10.64 -14.84 22.10
N ASP A 68 -10.60 -13.68 22.76
CA ASP A 68 -10.96 -13.54 24.17
C ASP A 68 -12.47 -13.34 24.33
N LYS A 69 -13.14 -14.26 25.01
CA LYS A 69 -14.59 -14.24 25.18
C LYS A 69 -15.09 -12.97 25.89
N HIS A 70 -14.38 -12.52 26.94
CA HIS A 70 -14.79 -11.34 27.69
C HIS A 70 -14.67 -10.09 26.83
N PHE A 71 -13.55 -9.95 26.12
CA PHE A 71 -13.34 -8.82 25.23
C PHE A 71 -14.33 -8.81 24.06
N ARG A 72 -14.61 -9.96 23.46
CA ARG A 72 -15.61 -10.09 22.38
C ARG A 72 -17.01 -9.62 22.82
N GLU A 73 -17.47 -10.05 23.99
CA GLU A 73 -18.77 -9.61 24.52
C GLU A 73 -18.81 -8.09 24.75
N LYS A 74 -17.69 -7.50 25.18
CA LYS A 74 -17.56 -6.04 25.31
C LYS A 74 -17.56 -5.34 23.96
N LEU A 75 -16.86 -5.87 22.98
CA LEU A 75 -16.80 -5.32 21.62
C LEU A 75 -18.20 -5.31 20.97
N GLN A 76 -18.96 -6.40 21.09
CA GLN A 76 -20.30 -6.54 20.50
C GLN A 76 -21.39 -5.70 21.17
N THR A 77 -21.19 -5.29 22.42
CA THR A 77 -22.19 -4.53 23.20
C THR A 77 -21.83 -3.07 23.39
N ALA A 78 -20.61 -2.67 23.04
CA ALA A 78 -20.15 -1.30 23.16
C ALA A 78 -20.78 -0.42 22.07
N ASP A 79 -21.25 0.75 22.47
CA ASP A 79 -21.67 1.79 21.55
C ASP A 79 -20.45 2.43 20.85
N ILE A 80 -20.64 2.96 19.65
CA ILE A 80 -19.63 3.62 18.83
C ILE A 80 -18.96 4.75 19.64
N GLU A 81 -19.74 5.53 20.40
CA GLU A 81 -19.19 6.59 21.26
C GLU A 81 -18.32 6.03 22.40
N GLU A 82 -18.69 4.87 22.97
CA GLU A 82 -17.88 4.23 24.01
C GLU A 82 -16.56 3.69 23.45
N ILE A 83 -16.59 3.15 22.23
CA ILE A 83 -15.40 2.70 21.50
C ILE A 83 -14.46 3.90 21.23
N LYS A 84 -14.99 5.00 20.69
CA LYS A 84 -14.22 6.24 20.42
C LYS A 84 -13.67 6.91 21.68
N SER A 85 -14.37 6.76 22.82
CA SER A 85 -13.96 7.37 24.10
C SER A 85 -12.74 6.70 24.76
N GLY A 86 -12.27 5.57 24.23
CA GLY A 86 -11.15 4.80 24.79
C GLY A 86 -11.52 3.96 26.03
N LYS A 87 -12.81 3.80 26.32
CA LYS A 87 -13.31 2.93 27.39
C LYS A 87 -13.01 1.46 27.10
N LEU A 88 -13.24 1.03 25.85
CA LEU A 88 -12.94 -0.33 25.39
C LEU A 88 -11.46 -0.68 25.54
N SER A 89 -10.57 0.27 25.25
CA SER A 89 -9.12 0.03 25.32
C SER A 89 -8.62 -0.33 26.72
N ARG A 90 -9.33 0.07 27.78
CA ARG A 90 -9.00 -0.28 29.18
C ARG A 90 -9.32 -1.74 29.52
N GLU A 91 -10.27 -2.35 28.81
CA GLU A 91 -10.61 -3.77 28.99
C GLU A 91 -9.46 -4.69 28.55
N LEU A 92 -8.49 -4.17 27.78
CA LEU A 92 -7.29 -4.87 27.35
C LEU A 92 -6.43 -5.38 28.53
N ASP A 93 -6.51 -4.74 29.69
CA ASP A 93 -5.79 -5.18 30.89
C ASP A 93 -6.38 -6.46 31.51
N LEU A 94 -7.63 -6.80 31.17
CA LEU A 94 -8.32 -8.00 31.66
C LEU A 94 -8.19 -9.20 30.70
N VAL A 95 -7.62 -8.96 29.52
CA VAL A 95 -7.45 -9.95 28.46
C VAL A 95 -6.36 -10.95 28.82
N SER A 96 -6.52 -12.21 28.39
CA SER A 96 -5.57 -13.28 28.68
C SER A 96 -4.13 -12.99 28.20
N HIS A 97 -3.14 -13.53 28.90
CA HIS A 97 -1.72 -13.36 28.57
C HIS A 97 -1.39 -13.81 27.13
N HIS A 98 -2.02 -14.88 26.65
CA HIS A 98 -1.77 -15.38 25.29
C HIS A 98 -2.16 -14.35 24.22
N VAL A 99 -3.31 -13.71 24.40
CA VAL A 99 -3.79 -12.64 23.52
C VAL A 99 -2.86 -11.43 23.60
N ARG A 100 -2.45 -11.00 24.81
CA ARG A 100 -1.47 -9.91 24.99
C ARG A 100 -0.15 -10.20 24.25
N THR A 101 0.40 -11.41 24.40
CA THR A 101 1.64 -11.81 23.71
C THR A 101 1.49 -11.75 22.18
N ARG A 102 0.32 -12.12 21.66
CA ARG A 102 0.05 -12.10 20.22
C ARG A 102 -0.12 -10.68 19.70
N LEU A 103 -0.78 -9.80 20.44
CA LEU A 103 -0.86 -8.37 20.12
C LEU A 103 0.50 -7.68 20.12
N ASP A 104 1.37 -8.01 21.08
CA ASP A 104 2.75 -7.51 21.10
C ASP A 104 3.53 -7.92 19.83
N GLU A 105 3.31 -9.16 19.36
CA GLU A 105 3.93 -9.64 18.12
C GLU A 105 3.40 -8.91 16.89
N LEU A 106 2.08 -8.71 16.78
CA LEU A 106 1.48 -7.95 15.69
C LEU A 106 2.02 -6.51 15.64
N LYS A 107 2.15 -5.86 16.80
CA LYS A 107 2.73 -4.52 16.88
C LYS A 107 4.18 -4.48 16.38
N ARG A 108 5.01 -5.45 16.78
CA ARG A 108 6.40 -5.54 16.29
C ARG A 108 6.46 -5.73 14.78
N GLN A 109 5.57 -6.55 14.23
CA GLN A 109 5.47 -6.78 12.79
C GLN A 109 5.08 -5.50 12.04
N GLU A 110 4.06 -4.78 12.53
CA GLU A 110 3.63 -3.52 11.92
C GLU A 110 4.73 -2.45 12.00
N VAL A 111 5.37 -2.29 13.16
CA VAL A 111 6.51 -1.37 13.30
C VAL A 111 7.65 -1.74 12.34
N ALA A 112 7.93 -3.03 12.15
CA ALA A 112 8.95 -3.48 11.21
C ALA A 112 8.55 -3.14 9.75
N ARG A 113 7.29 -3.34 9.38
CA ARG A 113 6.73 -2.95 8.07
C ARG A 113 6.88 -1.45 7.83
N LEU A 114 6.47 -0.62 8.79
CA LEU A 114 6.59 0.84 8.68
C LEU A 114 8.05 1.31 8.55
N ARG A 115 8.98 0.68 9.29
CA ARG A 115 10.42 0.95 9.14
C ARG A 115 10.94 0.57 7.75
N MET A 116 10.46 -0.54 7.18
CA MET A 116 10.81 -0.92 5.81
C MET A 116 10.29 0.09 4.79
N LEU A 117 9.05 0.57 4.93
CA LEU A 117 8.47 1.59 4.04
C LEU A 117 9.26 2.90 4.12
N ILE A 118 9.59 3.35 5.33
CA ILE A 118 10.46 4.51 5.54
C ILE A 118 11.81 4.31 4.84
N LYS A 119 12.44 3.15 5.06
CA LYS A 119 13.75 2.86 4.45
C LYS A 119 13.67 2.86 2.92
N ALA A 120 12.66 2.23 2.33
CA ALA A 120 12.46 2.22 0.87
C ALA A 120 12.27 3.65 0.32
N LYS A 121 11.50 4.49 1.04
CA LYS A 121 11.35 5.91 0.70
C LYS A 121 12.69 6.65 0.77
N MET A 122 13.48 6.45 1.81
CA MET A 122 14.80 7.08 1.97
C MET A 122 15.80 6.63 0.90
N ASP A 123 15.86 5.33 0.59
CA ASP A 123 16.73 4.78 -0.45
C ASP A 123 16.40 5.37 -1.84
N SER A 124 15.13 5.72 -2.09
CA SER A 124 14.71 6.40 -3.32
C SER A 124 15.11 7.89 -3.38
N VAL A 125 15.22 8.57 -2.23
CA VAL A 125 15.50 10.02 -2.14
C VAL A 125 16.99 10.34 -1.90
N GLN A 126 17.85 9.33 -1.66
CA GLN A 126 19.28 9.51 -1.30
C GLN A 126 19.50 10.49 -0.13
N ASP A 127 18.54 10.62 0.79
CA ASP A 127 18.66 11.54 1.93
C ASP A 127 19.18 10.78 3.17
N THR A 128 20.49 10.85 3.39
CA THR A 128 21.20 10.06 4.41
C THR A 128 21.12 10.66 5.83
N GLY A 129 20.27 11.67 6.06
CA GLY A 129 20.23 12.44 7.31
C GLY A 129 18.93 12.40 8.11
N ILE A 130 17.86 11.76 7.62
CA ILE A 130 16.54 11.83 8.27
C ILE A 130 16.43 10.80 9.41
N ASP A 131 16.00 11.28 10.58
CA ASP A 131 15.73 10.45 11.74
C ASP A 131 14.51 9.53 11.46
N HIS A 132 14.75 8.22 11.43
CA HIS A 132 13.70 7.21 11.22
C HIS A 132 12.62 7.30 12.29
N GLN A 133 12.99 7.68 13.51
CA GLN A 133 12.05 7.84 14.62
C GLN A 133 11.15 9.08 14.42
N ALA A 134 11.65 10.12 13.73
CA ALA A 134 10.83 11.28 13.39
C ALA A 134 9.81 10.95 12.29
N LEU A 135 10.17 10.12 11.32
CA LEU A 135 9.26 9.69 10.25
C LEU A 135 8.17 8.75 10.77
N LEU A 136 8.48 7.89 11.75
CA LEU A 136 7.47 7.05 12.39
C LEU A 136 6.36 7.84 13.09
N LYS A 137 6.58 9.11 13.41
CA LYS A 137 5.55 9.99 13.97
C LYS A 137 4.43 10.34 12.99
N GLN A 138 4.63 10.10 11.70
CA GLN A 138 3.61 10.32 10.66
C GLN A 138 2.51 9.26 10.69
N PHE A 139 2.78 8.11 11.32
CA PHE A 139 1.81 7.02 11.46
C PHE A 139 1.07 7.18 12.80
N GLU A 140 -0.21 7.52 12.72
CA GLU A 140 -1.03 7.89 13.88
C GLU A 140 -1.69 6.68 14.56
N HIS A 141 -1.74 5.53 13.89
CA HIS A 141 -2.47 4.33 14.34
C HIS A 141 -1.72 3.47 15.38
N LEU A 142 -0.51 3.85 15.79
CA LEU A 142 0.24 3.12 16.84
C LEU A 142 1.25 3.97 17.60
N ASN A 143 1.57 3.57 18.83
CA ASN A 143 2.55 4.25 19.66
C ASN A 143 3.99 3.83 19.31
N HIS A 144 4.68 4.63 18.51
CA HIS A 144 6.07 4.41 18.11
C HIS A 144 7.11 4.62 19.23
N GLN A 145 6.73 5.15 20.40
CA GLN A 145 7.65 5.33 21.54
C GLN A 145 7.89 4.02 22.29
N ASN A 146 6.95 3.08 22.23
CA ASN A 146 7.08 1.74 22.78
C ASN A 146 6.85 0.73 21.65
N PRO A 147 7.85 0.35 20.86
CA PRO A 147 7.64 -0.52 19.70
C PRO A 147 7.34 -1.98 20.05
N ASP A 148 7.64 -2.43 21.26
CA ASP A 148 7.70 -3.86 21.59
C ASP A 148 6.45 -4.41 22.29
N THR A 149 5.65 -3.53 22.91
CA THR A 149 4.48 -3.93 23.72
C THR A 149 3.23 -3.20 23.24
N PHE A 150 2.14 -3.92 23.02
CA PHE A 150 0.84 -3.37 22.65
C PHE A 150 0.05 -3.00 23.91
N GLU A 151 -0.11 -1.70 24.16
CA GLU A 151 -0.76 -1.16 25.35
C GLU A 151 -2.20 -0.71 25.05
N PRO A 152 -3.03 -0.45 26.09
CA PRO A 152 -4.34 0.20 25.90
C PRO A 152 -4.28 1.46 25.03
N LYS A 153 -3.17 2.21 25.12
CA LYS A 153 -2.95 3.40 24.29
C LYS A 153 -2.83 3.07 22.81
N ASP A 154 -2.24 1.92 22.43
CA ASP A 154 -2.14 1.51 21.03
C ASP A 154 -3.50 1.20 20.45
N LEU A 155 -4.33 0.47 21.20
CA LEU A 155 -5.70 0.18 20.77
C LEU A 155 -6.54 1.47 20.65
N ASP A 156 -6.39 2.40 21.59
CA ASP A 156 -7.04 3.72 21.52
C ASP A 156 -6.57 4.53 20.30
N MET A 157 -5.27 4.55 20.00
CA MET A 157 -4.73 5.21 18.80
C MET A 157 -5.21 4.54 17.51
N LEU A 158 -5.21 3.21 17.46
CA LEU A 158 -5.66 2.43 16.30
C LEU A 158 -7.14 2.66 16.01
N ILE A 159 -8.00 2.62 17.03
CA ILE A 159 -9.44 2.89 16.90
C ILE A 159 -9.67 4.33 16.44
N LYS A 160 -8.97 5.32 17.03
CA LYS A 160 -9.12 6.73 16.67
C LYS A 160 -8.66 7.02 15.24
N ALA A 161 -7.50 6.49 14.86
CA ALA A 161 -6.98 6.60 13.51
C ALA A 161 -7.95 5.94 12.51
N ALA A 162 -8.35 4.69 12.76
CA ALA A 162 -9.28 3.99 11.88
C ALA A 162 -10.62 4.73 11.76
N THR A 163 -11.18 5.21 12.88
CA THR A 163 -12.42 6.00 12.87
C THR A 163 -12.26 7.27 12.05
N SER A 164 -11.22 8.06 12.31
CA SER A 164 -10.97 9.33 11.63
C SER A 164 -10.68 9.13 10.14
N ASP A 165 -9.88 8.13 9.80
CA ASP A 165 -9.50 7.87 8.43
C ASP A 165 -10.69 7.34 7.63
N LEU A 166 -11.53 6.48 8.21
CA LEU A 166 -12.77 6.01 7.59
C LEU A 166 -13.79 7.13 7.40
N GLU A 167 -13.95 8.02 8.39
CA GLU A 167 -14.84 9.19 8.29
C GLU A 167 -14.37 10.19 7.21
N ASN A 168 -13.07 10.27 6.96
CA ASN A 168 -12.48 11.16 5.96
C ASN A 168 -12.06 10.46 4.67
N TYR A 169 -12.32 9.15 4.53
CA TYR A 169 -11.83 8.35 3.41
C TYR A 169 -12.38 8.87 2.09
N ASP A 170 -13.71 8.98 2.01
CA ASP A 170 -14.42 9.46 0.82
C ASP A 170 -14.00 10.88 0.47
N LYS A 171 -13.93 11.76 1.46
CA LYS A 171 -13.43 13.13 1.25
C LYS A 171 -12.02 13.17 0.69
N THR A 172 -11.11 12.35 1.23
CA THR A 172 -9.72 12.29 0.76
C THR A 172 -9.66 11.78 -0.68
N ARG A 173 -10.47 10.77 -1.02
CA ARG A 173 -10.62 10.26 -2.38
C ARG A 173 -11.13 11.32 -3.35
N HIS A 174 -12.18 12.06 -2.98
CA HIS A 174 -12.69 13.20 -3.79
C HIS A 174 -11.60 14.27 -4.01
N GLU A 175 -10.78 14.56 -3.00
CA GLU A 175 -9.66 15.52 -3.14
C GLU A 175 -8.53 14.98 -4.04
N GLU A 176 -8.24 13.68 -3.98
CA GLU A 176 -7.27 13.01 -4.86
C GLU A 176 -7.75 12.98 -6.31
N PHE A 177 -9.01 12.62 -6.54
CA PHE A 177 -9.63 12.64 -7.85
C PHE A 177 -9.67 14.05 -8.44
N LYS A 178 -10.01 15.07 -7.64
CA LYS A 178 -9.93 16.47 -8.06
C LYS A 178 -8.51 16.86 -8.50
N LYS A 179 -7.47 16.41 -7.79
CA LYS A 179 -6.06 16.63 -8.19
C LYS A 179 -5.71 15.89 -9.47
N TYR A 180 -6.21 14.66 -9.65
CA TYR A 180 -6.05 13.89 -10.88
C TYR A 180 -6.62 14.64 -12.09
N GLU A 181 -7.84 15.15 -11.99
CA GLU A 181 -8.47 15.92 -13.06
C GLU A 181 -7.75 17.25 -13.35
N MET A 182 -7.27 17.95 -12.31
CA MET A 182 -6.42 19.13 -12.49
C MET A 182 -5.08 18.80 -13.16
N MET A 183 -4.48 17.65 -12.83
CA MET A 183 -3.23 17.16 -13.42
C MET A 183 -3.41 16.86 -14.91
N LYS A 184 -4.47 16.14 -15.26
CA LYS A 184 -4.84 15.80 -16.64
C LYS A 184 -5.06 17.06 -17.50
N GLU A 185 -5.77 18.06 -16.97
CA GLU A 185 -5.96 19.34 -17.67
C GLU A 185 -4.64 20.14 -17.76
N HIS A 186 -3.80 20.14 -16.73
CA HIS A 186 -2.48 20.79 -16.80
C HIS A 186 -1.59 20.16 -17.88
N GLU A 187 -1.49 18.84 -17.94
CA GLU A 187 -0.71 18.14 -18.97
C GLU A 187 -1.23 18.43 -20.37
N ARG A 188 -2.56 18.47 -20.54
CA ARG A 188 -3.21 18.88 -21.79
C ARG A 188 -2.80 20.30 -22.18
N ARG A 189 -2.83 21.27 -21.25
CA ARG A 189 -2.42 22.66 -21.50
C ARG A 189 -0.95 22.77 -21.86
N GLU A 190 -0.06 22.07 -21.15
CA GLU A 190 1.37 22.03 -21.47
C GLU A 190 1.61 21.41 -22.84
N TYR A 191 0.95 20.30 -23.16
CA TYR A 191 1.04 19.67 -24.48
C TYR A 191 0.61 20.63 -25.59
N LEU A 192 -0.54 21.31 -25.43
CA LEU A 192 -1.02 22.29 -26.42
C LEU A 192 -0.05 23.47 -26.60
N LYS A 193 0.71 23.88 -25.57
CA LYS A 193 1.75 24.93 -25.69
C LYS A 193 2.93 24.49 -26.57
N THR A 194 3.22 23.19 -26.66
CA THR A 194 4.30 22.67 -27.50
C THR A 194 3.94 22.58 -29.00
N LEU A 195 2.66 22.70 -29.33
CA LEU A 195 2.14 22.50 -30.69
C LEU A 195 2.06 23.80 -31.50
N ASP A 196 2.15 23.67 -32.82
CA ASP A 196 1.85 24.74 -33.77
C ASP A 196 0.35 25.06 -33.80
N GLU A 197 -0.03 26.27 -34.23
CA GLU A 197 -1.43 26.74 -34.27
C GLU A 197 -2.40 25.76 -34.95
N GLU A 198 -2.06 25.24 -36.13
CA GLU A 198 -2.93 24.28 -36.82
C GLU A 198 -3.10 22.96 -36.06
N LYS A 199 -2.05 22.49 -35.40
CA LYS A 199 -2.09 21.22 -34.65
C LYS A 199 -2.88 21.41 -33.37
N ARG A 200 -2.64 22.51 -32.64
CA ARG A 200 -3.39 22.89 -31.44
C ARG A 200 -4.90 22.89 -31.72
N LYS A 201 -5.35 23.57 -32.78
CA LYS A 201 -6.77 23.58 -33.15
C LYS A 201 -7.34 22.19 -33.48
N ARG A 202 -6.54 21.32 -34.10
CA ARG A 202 -6.97 19.93 -34.39
C ARG A 202 -7.10 19.11 -33.11
N GLU A 203 -6.16 19.25 -32.17
CA GLU A 203 -6.23 18.54 -30.89
C GLU A 203 -7.37 19.06 -30.00
N GLU A 204 -7.62 20.38 -29.98
CA GLU A 204 -8.79 20.95 -29.30
C GLU A 204 -10.11 20.41 -29.88
N SER A 205 -10.23 20.36 -31.21
CA SER A 205 -11.43 19.81 -31.86
C SER A 205 -11.60 18.32 -31.60
N LYS A 206 -10.51 17.54 -31.54
CA LYS A 206 -10.58 16.13 -31.15
C LYS A 206 -11.05 16.00 -29.71
N PHE A 207 -10.49 16.78 -28.79
CA PHE A 207 -10.89 16.76 -27.38
C PHE A 207 -12.38 17.07 -27.20
N GLU A 208 -12.91 18.06 -27.91
CA GLU A 208 -14.36 18.35 -27.93
C GLU A 208 -15.18 17.19 -28.51
N GLU A 209 -14.68 16.52 -29.56
CA GLU A 209 -15.33 15.33 -30.12
C GLU A 209 -15.35 14.17 -29.11
N MET A 210 -14.24 13.94 -28.40
CA MET A 210 -14.12 12.90 -27.37
C MET A 210 -15.08 13.17 -26.22
N LYS A 211 -15.12 14.41 -25.70
CA LYS A 211 -16.08 14.79 -24.66
C LYS A 211 -17.53 14.59 -25.10
N LYS A 212 -17.84 14.89 -26.36
CA LYS A 212 -19.17 14.68 -26.90
C LYS A 212 -19.52 13.19 -27.05
N LYS A 213 -18.57 12.35 -27.45
CA LYS A 213 -18.77 10.89 -27.54
C LYS A 213 -19.03 10.29 -26.16
N HIS A 214 -18.21 10.66 -25.18
CA HIS A 214 -18.39 10.21 -23.80
C HIS A 214 -19.78 10.58 -23.27
N GLY A 215 -20.22 11.84 -23.47
CA GLY A 215 -21.55 12.28 -23.04
C GLY A 215 -22.73 11.73 -23.84
N ASP A 216 -22.50 10.96 -24.92
CA ASP A 216 -23.55 10.31 -25.72
C ASP A 216 -23.77 8.87 -25.25
N HIS A 217 -24.22 8.73 -24.01
CA HIS A 217 -24.49 7.46 -23.36
C HIS A 217 -26.00 7.28 -23.05
N PRO A 218 -26.49 6.03 -22.87
CA PRO A 218 -27.82 5.77 -22.34
C PRO A 218 -28.03 6.46 -20.99
N LYS A 219 -29.26 6.89 -20.70
CA LYS A 219 -29.56 7.55 -19.43
C LYS A 219 -29.26 6.61 -18.26
N VAL A 220 -28.46 7.10 -17.32
CA VAL A 220 -28.14 6.42 -16.07
C VAL A 220 -29.30 6.60 -15.08
N HIS A 221 -29.67 5.53 -14.40
CA HIS A 221 -30.68 5.59 -13.35
C HIS A 221 -30.11 6.20 -12.08
N HIS A 222 -31.00 6.75 -11.24
CA HIS A 222 -30.58 7.28 -9.95
C HIS A 222 -30.14 6.14 -9.03
N PRO A 223 -28.97 6.24 -8.36
CA PRO A 223 -28.46 5.17 -7.50
C PRO A 223 -29.46 4.79 -6.41
N GLY A 224 -29.71 3.50 -6.21
CA GLY A 224 -30.66 3.00 -5.21
C GLY A 224 -32.14 3.20 -5.57
N SER A 225 -32.46 3.76 -6.74
CA SER A 225 -33.84 3.92 -7.19
C SER A 225 -34.47 2.60 -7.65
N LYS A 226 -35.80 2.58 -7.72
CA LYS A 226 -36.56 1.40 -8.16
C LYS A 226 -36.17 0.92 -9.55
N ASP A 227 -35.91 1.83 -10.48
CA ASP A 227 -35.55 1.48 -11.85
C ASP A 227 -34.17 0.83 -11.90
N GLN A 228 -33.19 1.41 -11.19
CA GLN A 228 -31.84 0.84 -11.09
C GLN A 228 -31.85 -0.56 -10.47
N LEU A 229 -32.55 -0.75 -9.34
CA LEU A 229 -32.60 -2.07 -8.69
C LEU A 229 -33.35 -3.10 -9.54
N LYS A 230 -34.38 -2.68 -10.30
CA LYS A 230 -35.08 -3.58 -11.23
C LYS A 230 -34.20 -4.00 -12.40
N GLU A 231 -33.35 -3.12 -12.89
CA GLU A 231 -32.39 -3.46 -13.94
C GLU A 231 -31.38 -4.49 -13.45
N VAL A 232 -30.82 -4.30 -12.24
CA VAL A 232 -29.95 -5.32 -11.63
C VAL A 232 -30.69 -6.66 -11.47
N TRP A 233 -31.93 -6.63 -10.99
CA TRP A 233 -32.79 -7.81 -10.87
C TRP A 233 -33.06 -8.53 -12.21
N GLU A 234 -33.19 -7.79 -13.31
CA GLU A 234 -33.39 -8.36 -14.64
C GLU A 234 -32.08 -8.88 -15.24
N GLU A 235 -31.06 -8.04 -15.26
CA GLU A 235 -29.85 -8.27 -16.04
C GLU A 235 -28.79 -9.08 -15.29
N ALA A 236 -28.61 -8.84 -13.99
CA ALA A 236 -27.64 -9.57 -13.17
C ALA A 236 -28.25 -10.85 -12.59
N ASP A 237 -29.48 -10.77 -12.07
CA ASP A 237 -30.13 -11.92 -11.40
C ASP A 237 -30.93 -12.81 -12.37
N GLY A 238 -31.29 -12.29 -13.55
CA GLY A 238 -32.07 -13.04 -14.55
C GLY A 238 -33.53 -13.28 -14.14
N LEU A 239 -34.09 -12.40 -13.30
CA LEU A 239 -35.44 -12.51 -12.74
C LEU A 239 -36.43 -11.57 -13.46
N ASP A 240 -37.74 -11.89 -13.40
CA ASP A 240 -38.76 -11.07 -14.08
C ASP A 240 -38.90 -9.70 -13.38
N PRO A 241 -38.75 -8.57 -14.10
CA PRO A 241 -38.92 -7.23 -13.54
C PRO A 241 -40.29 -6.97 -12.89
N ASN A 242 -41.33 -7.69 -13.33
CA ASN A 242 -42.69 -7.57 -12.78
C ASN A 242 -42.83 -8.24 -11.42
N GLU A 243 -41.93 -9.15 -11.07
CA GLU A 243 -41.90 -9.87 -9.79
C GLU A 243 -40.91 -9.26 -8.80
N PHE A 244 -40.38 -8.06 -9.09
CA PHE A 244 -39.44 -7.37 -8.22
C PHE A 244 -39.98 -7.21 -6.79
N ASP A 245 -39.25 -7.79 -5.84
CA ASP A 245 -39.53 -7.74 -4.41
C ASP A 245 -38.28 -7.26 -3.66
N PRO A 246 -38.32 -6.06 -3.01
CA PRO A 246 -37.17 -5.49 -2.33
C PRO A 246 -36.54 -6.42 -1.29
N LYS A 247 -37.35 -7.19 -0.57
CA LYS A 247 -36.86 -8.10 0.46
C LYS A 247 -36.07 -9.27 -0.13
N THR A 248 -36.52 -9.79 -1.26
CA THR A 248 -35.82 -10.85 -1.98
C THR A 248 -34.56 -10.30 -2.64
N PHE A 249 -34.63 -9.09 -3.22
CA PHE A 249 -33.48 -8.38 -3.78
C PHE A 249 -32.37 -8.21 -2.74
N PHE A 250 -32.70 -7.70 -1.54
CA PHE A 250 -31.74 -7.54 -0.44
C PHE A 250 -31.00 -8.85 -0.14
N LYS A 251 -31.74 -9.94 0.06
CA LYS A 251 -31.16 -11.25 0.41
C LYS A 251 -30.32 -11.87 -0.68
N LEU A 252 -30.54 -11.49 -1.93
CA LEU A 252 -29.77 -11.99 -3.06
C LEU A 252 -28.42 -11.30 -3.16
N HIS A 253 -28.33 -10.06 -2.67
CA HIS A 253 -27.14 -9.21 -2.73
C HIS A 253 -26.40 -9.09 -1.38
N ASP A 254 -26.98 -9.60 -0.30
CA ASP A 254 -26.27 -10.00 0.93
C ASP A 254 -25.50 -11.29 0.63
N VAL A 255 -24.36 -11.13 -0.05
CA VAL A 255 -23.58 -12.25 -0.63
C VAL A 255 -22.99 -13.11 0.48
N ASN A 256 -22.56 -12.47 1.56
CA ASN A 256 -21.93 -13.14 2.70
C ASN A 256 -22.96 -13.70 3.71
N ASN A 257 -24.25 -13.38 3.56
CA ASN A 257 -25.37 -13.78 4.43
C ASN A 257 -25.23 -13.31 5.89
N ASP A 258 -24.63 -12.16 6.12
CA ASP A 258 -24.49 -11.57 7.46
C ASP A 258 -25.71 -10.72 7.89
N GLY A 259 -26.64 -10.46 6.95
CA GLY A 259 -27.88 -9.73 7.18
C GLY A 259 -27.77 -8.23 6.94
N PHE A 260 -26.65 -7.76 6.40
CA PHE A 260 -26.37 -6.37 6.05
C PHE A 260 -26.03 -6.26 4.55
N LEU A 261 -26.14 -5.06 4.01
CA LEU A 261 -25.47 -4.71 2.75
C LEU A 261 -24.34 -3.73 3.09
N ASP A 262 -23.11 -4.17 2.88
CA ASP A 262 -21.94 -3.32 3.06
C ASP A 262 -21.68 -2.43 1.84
N GLU A 263 -20.63 -1.62 1.93
CA GLU A 263 -20.22 -0.72 0.84
C GLU A 263 -19.89 -1.45 -0.47
N GLN A 264 -19.22 -2.60 -0.39
CA GLN A 264 -18.79 -3.35 -1.56
C GLN A 264 -19.98 -4.01 -2.24
N GLU A 265 -20.91 -4.54 -1.45
CA GLU A 265 -22.16 -5.12 -1.94
C GLU A 265 -23.04 -4.05 -2.61
N LEU A 266 -23.12 -2.85 -2.05
CA LEU A 266 -23.81 -1.71 -2.70
C LEU A 266 -23.10 -1.26 -3.99
N GLU A 267 -21.78 -1.10 -3.93
CA GLU A 267 -20.95 -0.73 -5.09
C GLU A 267 -21.14 -1.69 -6.27
N ALA A 268 -21.25 -2.99 -5.99
CA ALA A 268 -21.48 -4.01 -7.01
C ALA A 268 -22.79 -3.76 -7.79
N LEU A 269 -23.83 -3.24 -7.15
CA LEU A 269 -25.13 -2.92 -7.78
C LEU A 269 -25.01 -1.84 -8.86
N PHE A 270 -24.01 -0.97 -8.76
CA PHE A 270 -23.84 0.15 -9.70
C PHE A 270 -23.08 -0.25 -10.96
N THR A 271 -22.46 -1.43 -10.99
CA THR A 271 -21.63 -1.86 -12.13
C THR A 271 -22.38 -1.78 -13.45
N LYS A 272 -23.64 -2.24 -13.49
CA LYS A 272 -24.48 -2.20 -14.71
C LYS A 272 -24.82 -0.78 -15.17
N GLU A 273 -25.07 0.11 -14.22
CA GLU A 273 -25.31 1.52 -14.52
C GLU A 273 -24.06 2.21 -15.09
N LEU A 274 -22.90 1.95 -14.49
CA LEU A 274 -21.63 2.54 -14.90
C LEU A 274 -21.15 2.01 -16.26
N GLU A 275 -21.41 0.74 -16.58
CA GLU A 275 -21.12 0.13 -17.90
C GLU A 275 -21.88 0.80 -19.06
N LYS A 276 -22.94 1.57 -18.78
CA LYS A 276 -23.62 2.38 -19.81
C LYS A 276 -22.79 3.59 -20.24
N VAL A 277 -21.98 4.12 -19.33
CA VAL A 277 -21.23 5.37 -19.50
C VAL A 277 -19.76 5.11 -19.84
N TYR A 278 -19.17 4.09 -19.22
CA TYR A 278 -17.74 3.81 -19.30
C TYR A 278 -17.48 2.41 -19.89
N ASP A 279 -16.81 2.34 -21.05
CA ASP A 279 -16.25 1.11 -21.60
C ASP A 279 -14.71 1.17 -21.59
N PRO A 280 -14.01 0.24 -20.89
CA PRO A 280 -12.55 0.19 -20.87
C PRO A 280 -11.87 0.07 -22.25
N LYS A 281 -12.63 -0.25 -23.31
CA LYS A 281 -12.14 -0.35 -24.70
C LYS A 281 -12.18 0.97 -25.45
N ASN A 282 -12.92 1.95 -24.95
CA ASN A 282 -13.03 3.28 -25.53
C ASN A 282 -11.91 4.17 -24.98
N GLU A 283 -11.35 5.05 -25.81
CA GLU A 283 -10.28 5.96 -25.39
C GLU A 283 -10.81 7.24 -24.73
N GLU A 284 -12.08 7.55 -24.96
CA GLU A 284 -12.82 8.65 -24.32
C GLU A 284 -13.21 8.35 -22.87
N ASP A 285 -13.25 7.08 -22.47
CA ASP A 285 -13.79 6.65 -21.19
C ASP A 285 -12.66 6.45 -20.18
N ASP A 286 -12.67 7.26 -19.13
CA ASP A 286 -11.67 7.20 -18.07
C ASP A 286 -12.13 6.26 -16.93
N MET A 287 -11.41 5.16 -16.75
CA MET A 287 -11.72 4.18 -15.69
C MET A 287 -11.52 4.73 -14.28
N VAL A 288 -10.71 5.78 -14.11
CA VAL A 288 -10.57 6.47 -12.82
C VAL A 288 -11.83 7.30 -12.53
N GLU A 289 -12.40 7.95 -13.56
CA GLU A 289 -13.69 8.64 -13.43
C GLU A 289 -14.82 7.66 -13.14
N MET A 290 -14.83 6.47 -13.76
CA MET A 290 -15.81 5.43 -13.46
C MET A 290 -15.81 5.01 -11.99
N GLU A 291 -14.62 4.82 -11.40
CA GLU A 291 -14.49 4.42 -10.00
C GLU A 291 -14.92 5.55 -9.07
N GLU A 292 -14.57 6.79 -9.38
CA GLU A 292 -15.07 7.95 -8.62
C GLU A 292 -16.59 8.05 -8.68
N GLU A 293 -17.19 7.86 -9.87
CA GLU A 293 -18.64 7.86 -10.02
C GLU A 293 -19.27 6.76 -9.17
N ARG A 294 -18.67 5.56 -9.12
CA ARG A 294 -19.11 4.46 -8.24
C ARG A 294 -19.13 4.88 -6.77
N LEU A 295 -18.07 5.54 -6.30
CA LEU A 295 -17.97 6.03 -4.92
C LEU A 295 -19.03 7.10 -4.65
N ARG A 296 -19.29 8.01 -5.60
CA ARG A 296 -20.36 9.01 -5.50
C ARG A 296 -21.75 8.37 -5.39
N MET A 297 -22.01 7.35 -6.20
CA MET A 297 -23.25 6.57 -6.15
C MET A 297 -23.42 5.90 -4.79
N ARG A 298 -22.36 5.25 -4.29
CA ARG A 298 -22.36 4.62 -2.96
C ARG A 298 -22.58 5.62 -1.84
N GLU A 299 -21.81 6.71 -1.80
CA GLU A 299 -21.94 7.75 -0.78
C GLU A 299 -23.36 8.32 -0.77
N HIS A 300 -23.94 8.55 -1.95
CA HIS A 300 -25.31 9.00 -2.08
C HIS A 300 -26.30 8.00 -1.45
N VAL A 301 -26.23 6.72 -1.83
CA VAL A 301 -27.13 5.68 -1.28
C VAL A 301 -26.95 5.51 0.23
N MET A 302 -25.71 5.45 0.72
CA MET A 302 -25.44 5.38 2.17
C MET A 302 -25.99 6.61 2.90
N ASN A 303 -25.90 7.79 2.31
CA ASN A 303 -26.44 9.00 2.92
C ASN A 303 -27.96 8.95 3.08
N GLU A 304 -28.67 8.33 2.14
CA GLU A 304 -30.13 8.23 2.15
C GLU A 304 -30.69 7.04 2.94
N VAL A 305 -30.00 5.91 2.92
CA VAL A 305 -30.52 4.62 3.40
C VAL A 305 -30.00 4.28 4.79
N ASP A 306 -28.69 4.41 5.03
CA ASP A 306 -28.06 4.14 6.33
C ASP A 306 -28.42 5.27 7.32
N ILE A 307 -29.25 4.95 8.32
CA ILE A 307 -29.81 5.94 9.25
C ILE A 307 -28.89 6.12 10.46
N ASN A 308 -28.29 5.05 10.95
CA ASN A 308 -27.45 5.06 12.14
C ASN A 308 -25.98 5.40 11.84
N LYS A 309 -25.60 5.50 10.56
CA LYS A 309 -24.27 5.86 10.07
C LYS A 309 -23.19 4.87 10.51
N ASP A 310 -23.53 3.58 10.53
CA ASP A 310 -22.59 2.51 10.81
C ASP A 310 -21.96 1.90 9.55
N ARG A 311 -22.28 2.44 8.35
CA ARG A 311 -21.81 2.00 7.04
C ARG A 311 -22.27 0.59 6.66
N LEU A 312 -23.34 0.11 7.29
CA LEU A 312 -24.00 -1.14 6.97
C LEU A 312 -25.50 -0.88 6.80
N VAL A 313 -26.08 -1.33 5.69
CA VAL A 313 -27.51 -1.18 5.48
C VAL A 313 -28.24 -2.42 5.97
N THR A 314 -29.05 -2.27 7.02
CA THR A 314 -29.92 -3.36 7.47
C THR A 314 -31.10 -3.56 6.51
N LEU A 315 -31.70 -4.77 6.54
CA LEU A 315 -32.94 -5.03 5.82
C LEU A 315 -34.06 -4.04 6.19
N GLU A 316 -34.14 -3.61 7.45
CA GLU A 316 -35.17 -2.65 7.88
C GLU A 316 -34.97 -1.27 7.24
N GLU A 317 -33.73 -0.77 7.23
CA GLU A 317 -33.36 0.50 6.60
C GLU A 317 -33.61 0.46 5.10
N PHE A 318 -33.17 -0.62 4.45
CA PHE A 318 -33.40 -0.83 3.03
C PHE A 318 -34.90 -0.80 2.67
N LEU A 319 -35.73 -1.58 3.38
CA LEU A 319 -37.17 -1.60 3.15
C LEU A 319 -37.81 -0.23 3.38
N ARG A 320 -37.40 0.48 4.44
CA ARG A 320 -37.87 1.84 4.72
C ARG A 320 -37.49 2.81 3.60
N ALA A 321 -36.31 2.68 3.02
CA ALA A 321 -35.90 3.49 1.87
C ALA A 321 -36.79 3.23 0.64
N THR A 322 -37.21 1.98 0.40
CA THR A 322 -38.10 1.65 -0.73
C THR A 322 -39.50 2.25 -0.64
N GLU A 323 -39.91 2.70 0.55
CA GLU A 323 -41.19 3.39 0.78
C GLU A 323 -41.10 4.90 0.53
N LYS A 324 -39.89 5.45 0.40
CA LYS A 324 -39.65 6.88 0.17
C LYS A 324 -40.04 7.30 -1.24
N LYS A 325 -40.29 8.60 -1.42
CA LYS A 325 -40.67 9.14 -2.74
C LYS A 325 -39.50 9.07 -3.70
N GLU A 326 -38.31 9.35 -3.20
CA GLU A 326 -37.03 9.37 -3.89
C GLU A 326 -36.75 8.00 -4.57
N PHE A 327 -37.20 6.89 -3.96
CA PHE A 327 -37.11 5.56 -4.56
C PHE A 327 -38.02 5.37 -5.80
N LEU A 328 -39.23 5.93 -5.76
CA LEU A 328 -40.26 5.73 -6.79
C LEU A 328 -40.19 6.77 -7.91
N GLU A 329 -39.83 8.00 -7.56
CA GLU A 329 -39.77 9.16 -8.43
C GLU A 329 -38.44 9.89 -8.19
N PRO A 330 -37.30 9.28 -8.57
CA PRO A 330 -36.00 9.90 -8.36
C PRO A 330 -35.78 11.10 -9.28
N ASP A 331 -34.93 12.02 -8.83
CA ASP A 331 -34.36 13.05 -9.68
C ASP A 331 -33.35 12.43 -10.67
N SER A 332 -33.04 13.13 -11.76
CA SER A 332 -32.01 12.67 -12.70
C SER A 332 -30.63 12.66 -12.04
N TRP A 333 -29.89 11.57 -12.22
CA TRP A 333 -28.49 11.52 -11.81
C TRP A 333 -27.61 12.31 -12.79
N GLU A 334 -26.80 13.21 -12.25
CA GLU A 334 -25.79 13.96 -13.00
C GLU A 334 -24.44 13.26 -12.87
N THR A 335 -23.95 12.75 -14.00
CA THR A 335 -22.64 12.12 -14.15
C THR A 335 -21.50 13.15 -14.04
N LEU A 336 -20.31 12.68 -13.71
CA LEU A 336 -19.12 13.52 -13.48
C LEU A 336 -18.79 14.46 -14.65
N ASP A 337 -19.00 14.04 -15.90
CA ASP A 337 -18.70 14.83 -17.11
C ASP A 337 -19.54 16.13 -17.22
N GLN A 338 -20.69 16.16 -16.55
CA GLN A 338 -21.62 17.28 -16.49
C GLN A 338 -21.31 18.23 -15.32
N GLN A 339 -20.47 17.81 -14.38
CA GLN A 339 -20.13 18.58 -13.19
C GLN A 339 -18.85 19.39 -13.36
N GLN A 340 -18.79 20.52 -12.65
CA GLN A 340 -17.57 21.31 -12.55
C GLN A 340 -16.81 20.93 -11.27
N LEU A 341 -15.77 20.11 -11.41
CA LEU A 341 -14.99 19.57 -10.28
C LEU A 341 -14.02 20.58 -9.66
N PHE A 342 -13.47 21.47 -10.49
CA PHE A 342 -12.53 22.50 -10.06
C PHE A 342 -12.77 23.83 -10.78
N THR A 343 -12.31 24.90 -10.17
CA THR A 343 -12.33 26.26 -10.72
C THR A 343 -11.00 26.59 -11.41
N GLU A 344 -11.01 27.57 -12.31
CA GLU A 344 -9.78 28.03 -12.97
C GLU A 344 -8.74 28.59 -11.96
N ASP A 345 -9.21 29.20 -10.87
CA ASP A 345 -8.33 29.69 -9.80
C ASP A 345 -7.65 28.53 -9.05
N GLU A 346 -8.38 27.45 -8.75
CA GLU A 346 -7.82 26.24 -8.15
C GLU A 346 -6.80 25.55 -9.07
N LEU A 347 -7.12 25.45 -10.37
CA LEU A 347 -6.17 24.91 -11.35
C LEU A 347 -4.90 25.75 -11.39
N LYS A 348 -5.02 27.07 -11.42
CA LYS A 348 -3.85 27.97 -11.43
C LYS A 348 -3.01 27.83 -10.16
N GLU A 349 -3.63 27.71 -8.99
CA GLU A 349 -2.91 27.43 -7.74
C GLU A 349 -2.16 26.09 -7.80
N PHE A 350 -2.81 25.06 -8.35
CA PHE A 350 -2.22 23.75 -8.58
C PHE A 350 -1.02 23.80 -9.55
N GLU A 351 -1.15 24.48 -10.70
CA GLU A 351 -0.06 24.68 -11.66
C GLU A 351 1.13 25.42 -11.04
N ASN A 352 0.87 26.43 -10.20
CA ASN A 352 1.92 27.12 -9.45
C ASN A 352 2.64 26.18 -8.49
N HIS A 353 1.90 25.29 -7.82
CA HIS A 353 2.49 24.30 -6.91
C HIS A 353 3.38 23.30 -7.68
N ILE A 354 2.92 22.79 -8.82
CA ILE A 354 3.72 21.92 -9.70
C ILE A 354 5.00 22.64 -10.13
N SER A 355 4.89 23.87 -10.63
CA SER A 355 6.05 24.63 -11.10
C SER A 355 7.09 24.85 -9.97
N GLN A 356 6.63 25.11 -8.74
CA GLN A 356 7.52 25.21 -7.58
C GLN A 356 8.21 23.88 -7.27
N GLN A 357 7.48 22.77 -7.29
CA GLN A 357 8.04 21.43 -7.06
C GLN A 357 9.06 21.05 -8.14
N GLU A 358 8.77 21.31 -9.42
CA GLU A 358 9.70 21.08 -10.52
C GLU A 358 10.98 21.90 -10.38
N ASP A 359 10.87 23.17 -9.98
CA ASP A 359 12.01 24.03 -9.71
C ASP A 359 12.88 23.51 -8.55
N GLU A 360 12.27 23.00 -7.49
CA GLU A 360 12.97 22.35 -6.38
C GLU A 360 13.67 21.06 -6.81
N LEU A 361 12.98 20.21 -7.58
CA LEU A 361 13.54 18.98 -8.12
C LEU A 361 14.69 19.26 -9.09
N ARG A 362 14.58 20.29 -9.93
CA ARG A 362 15.66 20.71 -10.84
C ARG A 362 16.89 21.15 -10.05
N LYS A 363 16.73 21.96 -9.01
CA LYS A 363 17.85 22.36 -8.13
C LYS A 363 18.51 21.15 -7.46
N LYS A 364 17.71 20.22 -6.93
CA LYS A 364 18.23 18.97 -6.34
C LYS A 364 18.98 18.11 -7.37
N ALA A 365 18.45 17.99 -8.59
CA ALA A 365 19.09 17.25 -9.67
C ALA A 365 20.44 17.89 -10.08
N GLU A 366 20.51 19.20 -10.17
CA GLU A 366 21.77 19.94 -10.42
C GLU A 366 22.79 19.73 -9.30
N GLU A 367 22.35 19.71 -8.04
CA GLU A 367 23.20 19.43 -6.89
C GLU A 367 23.74 17.99 -6.91
N LEU A 368 22.87 17.01 -7.14
CA LEU A 368 23.24 15.60 -7.29
C LEU A 368 24.23 15.39 -8.45
N GLN A 369 24.03 16.08 -9.57
CA GLN A 369 24.95 16.03 -10.71
C GLN A 369 26.34 16.57 -10.33
N LYS A 370 26.41 17.68 -9.58
CA LYS A 370 27.69 18.21 -9.06
C LYS A 370 28.36 17.24 -8.08
N GLN A 371 27.59 16.63 -7.18
CA GLN A 371 28.11 15.63 -6.25
C GLN A 371 28.65 14.40 -6.98
N LYS A 372 27.97 13.93 -8.03
CA LYS A 372 28.43 12.84 -8.90
C LYS A 372 29.74 13.17 -9.60
N GLU A 373 29.88 14.38 -10.14
CA GLU A 373 31.12 14.83 -10.78
C GLU A 373 32.28 14.90 -9.78
N GLU A 374 32.03 15.35 -8.55
CA GLU A 374 33.05 15.40 -7.50
C GLU A 374 33.48 14.00 -7.05
N LEU A 375 32.53 13.08 -6.84
CA LEU A 375 32.84 11.68 -6.53
C LEU A 375 33.63 11.01 -7.65
N GLN A 376 33.33 11.31 -8.91
CA GLN A 376 34.09 10.80 -10.05
C GLN A 376 35.54 11.31 -10.01
N ARG A 377 35.77 12.60 -9.72
CA ARG A 377 37.12 13.15 -9.56
C ARG A 377 37.88 12.47 -8.41
N GLN A 378 37.22 12.25 -7.28
CA GLN A 378 37.83 11.55 -6.15
C GLN A 378 38.19 10.09 -6.50
N HIS A 379 37.32 9.40 -7.25
CA HIS A 379 37.58 8.06 -7.75
C HIS A 379 38.82 8.02 -8.66
N ASP A 380 38.90 8.93 -9.61
CA ASP A 380 40.02 9.02 -10.55
C ASP A 380 41.35 9.32 -9.81
N GLN A 381 41.31 10.20 -8.80
CA GLN A 381 42.47 10.49 -7.94
C GLN A 381 42.94 9.26 -7.14
N LEU A 382 42.00 8.53 -6.52
CA LEU A 382 42.31 7.29 -5.79
C LEU A 382 42.88 6.21 -6.71
N GLN A 383 42.36 6.09 -7.93
CA GLN A 383 42.87 5.16 -8.92
C GLN A 383 44.30 5.52 -9.37
N ALA A 384 44.58 6.81 -9.59
CA ALA A 384 45.92 7.28 -9.91
C ALA A 384 46.91 6.99 -8.75
N GLN A 385 46.52 7.28 -7.51
CA GLN A 385 47.34 7.00 -6.32
C GLN A 385 47.62 5.49 -6.17
N LYS A 386 46.63 4.64 -6.44
CA LYS A 386 46.80 3.18 -6.43
C LYS A 386 47.79 2.71 -7.50
N GLN A 387 47.75 3.28 -8.71
CA GLN A 387 48.69 2.96 -9.78
C GLN A 387 50.12 3.40 -9.43
N GLU A 388 50.28 4.60 -8.87
CA GLU A 388 51.58 5.10 -8.42
C GLU A 388 52.18 4.19 -7.33
N LEU A 389 51.38 3.82 -6.33
CA LEU A 389 51.82 2.89 -5.28
C LEU A 389 52.25 1.53 -5.86
N GLN A 390 51.50 0.98 -6.82
CA GLN A 390 51.89 -0.26 -7.50
C GLN A 390 53.21 -0.13 -8.27
N GLN A 391 53.46 1.02 -8.91
CA GLN A 391 54.74 1.27 -9.59
C GLN A 391 55.90 1.35 -8.58
N VAL A 392 55.72 2.04 -7.45
CA VAL A 392 56.74 2.13 -6.40
C VAL A 392 57.05 0.75 -5.82
N VAL A 393 56.03 -0.08 -5.55
CA VAL A 393 56.22 -1.46 -5.06
C VAL A 393 57.02 -2.29 -6.07
N LYS A 394 56.70 -2.23 -7.36
CA LYS A 394 57.46 -2.93 -8.41
C LYS A 394 58.92 -2.47 -8.51
N GLN A 395 59.16 -1.16 -8.40
CA GLN A 395 60.53 -0.63 -8.40
C GLN A 395 61.32 -1.10 -7.16
N MET A 396 60.67 -1.15 -5.99
CA MET A 396 61.29 -1.64 -4.76
C MET A 396 61.66 -3.14 -4.87
N GLU A 397 60.79 -3.97 -5.45
CA GLU A 397 61.08 -5.37 -5.74
C GLU A 397 62.26 -5.53 -6.70
N GLN A 398 62.31 -4.75 -7.78
CA GLN A 398 63.43 -4.77 -8.73
C GLN A 398 64.75 -4.33 -8.08
N LYS A 399 64.71 -3.30 -7.22
CA LYS A 399 65.89 -2.84 -6.48
C LYS A 399 66.38 -3.88 -5.48
N LYS A 400 65.47 -4.62 -4.85
CA LYS A 400 65.78 -5.78 -3.98
C LYS A 400 66.40 -6.95 -4.76
N LEU A 401 66.05 -7.13 -6.03
CA LEU A 401 66.66 -8.13 -6.92
C LEU A 401 68.03 -7.69 -7.46
N GLN A 402 68.27 -6.39 -7.65
CA GLN A 402 69.57 -5.85 -8.09
C GLN A 402 70.58 -5.66 -6.94
N GLN A 403 70.13 -5.36 -5.72
CA GLN A 403 70.94 -5.53 -4.52
C GLN A 403 70.99 -7.02 -4.18
N GLY A 404 71.86 -7.75 -4.89
CA GLY A 404 72.26 -9.10 -4.51
C GLY A 404 72.70 -9.13 -3.03
N ASN A 405 72.47 -10.29 -2.40
CA ASN A 405 72.78 -10.61 -0.99
C ASN A 405 73.87 -9.71 -0.37
N PRO A 406 73.66 -9.17 0.84
CA PRO A 406 74.73 -8.47 1.53
C PRO A 406 75.95 -9.39 1.66
N PRO A 407 77.18 -8.89 1.45
CA PRO A 407 78.36 -9.73 1.52
C PRO A 407 78.51 -10.27 2.95
N ALA A 408 78.48 -11.60 3.09
CA ALA A 408 78.83 -12.27 4.33
C ALA A 408 80.36 -12.17 4.51
N GLY A 409 80.80 -11.38 5.49
CA GLY A 409 82.15 -11.53 6.03
C GLY A 409 82.30 -12.90 6.71
N PRO A 410 83.52 -13.46 6.84
CA PRO A 410 83.75 -14.82 7.31
C PRO A 410 83.38 -15.10 8.79
N ALA A 411 82.65 -14.20 9.46
CA ALA A 411 82.22 -14.36 10.85
C ALA A 411 80.84 -13.74 11.20
N GLY A 412 80.00 -13.37 10.22
CA GLY A 412 78.56 -13.12 10.48
C GLY A 412 78.17 -11.98 11.43
N GLU A 413 78.98 -10.92 11.60
CA GLU A 413 78.57 -9.72 12.37
C GLU A 413 78.23 -8.54 11.44
N LEU A 414 77.02 -7.99 11.60
CA LEU A 414 76.55 -6.77 10.95
C LEU A 414 77.00 -5.53 11.74
N LYS A 415 77.83 -4.68 11.12
CA LYS A 415 78.28 -3.41 11.68
C LYS A 415 77.43 -2.26 11.13
N PHE A 416 76.51 -1.73 11.93
CA PHE A 416 75.83 -0.46 11.61
C PHE A 416 76.70 0.71 12.05
N GLN A 417 76.97 1.64 11.14
CA GLN A 417 77.61 2.93 11.42
C GLN A 417 76.61 4.05 11.04
N PRO A 418 76.22 4.95 11.96
CA PRO A 418 75.31 6.05 11.64
C PRO A 418 76.09 7.20 10.97
N PRO A 419 75.58 7.82 9.89
CA PRO A 419 76.21 9.00 9.31
C PRO A 419 75.90 10.29 10.10
N GLY A 420 76.93 10.81 10.78
CA GLY A 420 77.41 12.21 10.84
C GLY A 420 76.44 13.39 11.04
N GLU A 421 76.63 14.12 12.15
CA GLU A 421 76.15 15.49 12.42
C GLU A 421 77.00 16.59 11.75
N HIS A 422 76.36 17.77 11.58
CA HIS A 422 76.85 19.16 11.32
C HIS A 422 76.47 19.71 9.92
N LYS A 423 75.82 20.88 9.75
CA LYS A 423 75.71 22.11 10.58
C LYS A 423 74.42 22.90 10.27
N VAL A 424 73.93 23.59 11.29
CA VAL A 424 72.81 24.57 11.30
C VAL A 424 73.24 25.91 10.70
N GLY A 425 72.35 26.57 9.97
CA GLY A 425 72.40 27.98 9.59
C GLY A 425 70.98 28.60 9.58
N ASP A 426 70.81 29.67 10.36
CA ASP A 426 69.60 30.42 10.73
C ASP A 426 68.60 30.82 9.62
N ALA A 427 67.30 30.72 9.90
CA ALA A 427 66.43 31.85 10.29
C ALA A 427 64.91 31.63 10.02
N ALA A 428 64.13 31.70 11.12
CA ALA A 428 62.80 32.32 11.31
C ALA A 428 61.47 31.75 10.71
N LYS A 429 60.68 31.19 11.67
CA LYS A 429 59.24 31.41 12.00
C LYS A 429 58.08 30.75 11.19
N HIS A 430 57.52 29.68 11.81
CA HIS A 430 56.10 29.31 12.10
C HIS A 430 55.00 29.29 10.99
N PRO A 431 53.83 28.64 11.22
CA PRO A 431 53.55 27.33 11.84
C PRO A 431 52.48 26.48 11.09
N ALA A 432 52.35 25.22 11.54
CA ALA A 432 51.14 24.38 11.63
C ALA A 432 50.42 23.86 10.36
N GLY A 433 50.17 22.54 10.36
CA GLY A 433 49.02 21.93 9.70
C GLY A 433 49.37 20.87 8.68
N GLY A 434 49.48 19.61 9.11
CA GLY A 434 49.66 18.48 8.21
C GLY A 434 49.64 17.15 8.96
N ASP A 435 48.57 16.90 9.69
CA ASP A 435 48.31 15.58 10.29
C ASP A 435 48.12 14.53 9.19
N GLN A 436 48.81 13.42 9.39
CA GLN A 436 48.72 12.20 8.59
C GLN A 436 47.34 11.55 8.74
N PRO A 437 46.83 10.87 7.70
CA PRO A 437 45.62 10.07 7.81
C PRO A 437 45.90 8.79 8.60
N LEU A 438 45.16 8.60 9.70
CA LEU A 438 45.11 7.36 10.48
C LEU A 438 44.23 6.30 9.78
N PRO A 439 44.55 5.00 9.92
CA PRO A 439 43.84 3.89 9.28
C PRO A 439 42.53 3.50 10.00
N PRO A 440 41.59 2.81 9.32
CA PRO A 440 40.27 2.55 9.86
C PRO A 440 40.25 1.35 10.82
N GLY A 441 39.56 1.52 11.95
CA GLY A 441 39.04 0.42 12.76
C GLY A 441 39.45 0.42 14.23
N HIS A 442 38.69 1.12 15.08
CA HIS A 442 38.37 0.65 16.43
C HIS A 442 37.13 1.37 16.95
N VAL A 443 36.10 0.59 17.27
CA VAL A 443 34.92 1.00 18.02
C VAL A 443 35.36 1.22 19.47
N GLN A 444 35.11 2.42 20.02
CA GLN A 444 35.18 2.68 21.45
C GLN A 444 33.76 2.98 21.97
N GLU A 445 33.31 2.07 22.83
CA GLU A 445 32.18 2.17 23.74
C GLU A 445 32.45 3.26 24.80
N PRO A 446 31.51 4.16 25.12
CA PRO A 446 31.69 5.07 26.24
C PRO A 446 31.17 4.44 27.54
N ALA A 447 32.10 4.35 28.49
CA ALA A 447 31.87 3.92 29.85
C ALA A 447 31.01 4.91 30.68
N VAL A 448 30.22 4.27 31.53
CA VAL A 448 29.55 4.74 32.75
C VAL A 448 30.30 5.85 33.49
N ARG A 449 29.58 6.92 33.84
CA ARG A 449 29.97 7.85 34.91
C ARG A 449 28.86 7.91 35.96
N THR A 450 29.10 7.19 37.05
CA THR A 450 28.50 7.43 38.35
C THR A 450 29.04 8.73 38.94
N ASP A 451 28.17 9.60 39.43
CA ASP A 451 28.45 10.44 40.60
C ASP A 451 27.14 10.69 41.36
N GLN A 452 27.03 10.02 42.51
CA GLN A 452 26.20 10.46 43.63
C GLN A 452 26.90 11.63 44.31
N VAL A 453 26.15 12.63 44.81
CA VAL A 453 26.16 13.05 46.22
C VAL A 453 24.96 13.98 46.47
N HIS A 454 24.16 13.56 47.46
CA HIS A 454 23.04 14.19 48.18
C HIS A 454 23.49 15.45 48.99
N PRO A 455 22.59 16.25 49.60
CA PRO A 455 21.33 15.91 50.26
C PRO A 455 20.05 16.33 49.54
#